data_AF-R6XA12-F1
#
_entry.id   AF-R6XA12-F1
#
_cell.length_a   1.000
_cell.length_b   1.000
_cell.length_c   1.000
_cell.angle_alpha   90.00
_cell.angle_beta   90.00
_cell.angle_gamma   90.00
#
_symmetry.space_group_name_H-M   'P 1'
#
loop_
_entity.id
_entity.type
_entity.pdbx_description
1 polymer ?
#
loop_
_entity_poly.entity_id
_entity_poly.type
_entity_poly.pdbx_seq_one_letter_code
_entity_poly.pdbx_strand_id
1 'polypeptide(L)'
;MIAARKNGKRNFIVILCEGMGKNYGEELCKTIEERTGIEARFARPAHIQRGGSPTLRDRVLATQMGCAAVESLVSGQMKKVVCLRDNSIITMDIHEALFLDKILKNTITQDEIETIPPNTLYDLRRIVADRQAYKSYLNYIINHMAL
;
A
#
# COMPACT_ATOMS: atom_id res chain seq x y z
N MET A 1 5.76 17.95 18.26
CA MET A 1 7.21 18.18 18.05
C MET A 1 7.83 19.03 19.15
N ILE A 2 7.32 20.23 19.46
CA ILE A 2 7.87 21.12 20.52
C ILE A 2 7.94 20.42 21.88
N ALA A 3 6.83 19.80 22.33
CA ALA A 3 6.80 19.06 23.59
C ALA A 3 7.78 17.88 23.59
N ALA A 4 7.81 17.08 22.52
CA ALA A 4 8.77 15.98 22.36
C ALA A 4 10.23 16.45 22.41
N ARG A 5 10.55 17.62 21.84
CA ARG A 5 11.89 18.25 21.92
C ARG A 5 12.23 18.64 23.36
N LYS A 6 11.28 19.21 24.09
CA LYS A 6 11.44 19.52 25.52
C LYS A 6 11.69 18.26 26.36
N ASN A 7 11.10 17.13 25.97
CA ASN A 7 11.30 15.81 26.58
C ASN A 7 12.56 15.07 26.08
N GLY A 8 13.46 15.76 25.37
CA GLY A 8 14.78 15.22 24.98
C GLY A 8 14.85 14.59 23.59
N LYS A 9 13.75 14.50 22.83
CA LYS A 9 13.78 14.00 21.44
C LYS A 9 14.48 15.02 20.54
N ARG A 10 15.64 14.66 19.99
CA ARG A 10 16.46 15.56 19.16
C ARG A 10 16.15 15.48 17.66
N ASN A 11 15.77 14.30 17.18
CA ASN A 11 15.61 14.02 15.76
C ASN A 11 14.16 13.62 15.45
N PHE A 12 13.68 14.08 14.30
CA PHE A 12 12.35 13.77 13.78
C PHE A 12 12.47 13.33 12.33
N ILE A 13 11.75 12.27 11.98
CA ILE A 13 11.60 11.82 10.59
C ILE A 13 10.10 11.90 10.29
N VAL A 14 9.77 12.64 9.23
CA VAL A 14 8.41 12.75 8.70
C VAL A 14 8.44 12.11 7.32
N ILE A 15 7.60 11.09 7.13
CA ILE A 15 7.48 10.37 5.86
C ILE A 15 6.24 10.87 5.14
N LEU A 16 6.39 11.22 3.87
CA LEU A 16 5.31 11.75 3.03
C LEU A 16 5.10 10.84 1.82
N CYS A 17 3.83 10.60 1.48
CA CYS A 17 3.49 9.92 0.24
C CYS A 17 3.58 10.88 -0.95
N GLU A 18 4.03 10.38 -2.11
CA GLU A 18 4.19 11.20 -3.32
C GLU A 18 2.87 11.80 -3.84
N GLY A 19 1.73 11.18 -3.50
CA GLY A 19 0.39 11.60 -3.92
C GLY A 19 -0.20 12.80 -3.17
N MET A 20 0.55 13.48 -2.29
CA MET A 20 0.04 14.59 -1.47
C MET A 20 -0.11 15.93 -2.19
N GLY A 21 0.31 16.02 -3.46
CA GLY A 21 0.27 17.24 -4.26
C GLY A 21 1.65 17.80 -4.57
N LYS A 22 1.72 18.66 -5.59
CA LYS A 22 2.98 19.26 -6.04
C LYS A 22 3.55 20.17 -4.93
N ASN A 23 4.83 19.99 -4.61
CA ASN A 23 5.59 20.78 -3.63
C ASN A 23 5.12 20.69 -2.15
N TYR A 24 4.21 19.76 -1.81
CA TYR A 24 3.67 19.65 -0.47
C TYR A 24 4.76 19.43 0.60
N GLY A 25 5.78 18.63 0.31
CA GLY A 25 6.84 18.34 1.27
C GLY A 25 7.75 19.53 1.55
N GLU A 26 8.04 20.32 0.52
CA GLU A 26 8.80 21.56 0.60
C GLU A 26 8.05 22.62 1.43
N GLU A 27 6.73 22.77 1.20
CA GLU A 27 5.87 23.67 1.97
C GLU A 27 5.72 23.23 3.43
N LEU A 28 5.63 21.91 3.68
CA LEU A 28 5.56 21.36 5.02
C LEU A 28 6.83 21.65 5.82
N CYS A 29 8.02 21.57 5.20
CA CYS A 29 9.27 21.91 5.88
C CYS A 29 9.27 23.37 6.36
N LYS A 30 8.89 24.32 5.49
CA LYS A 30 8.73 25.73 5.86
C LYS A 30 7.74 25.90 7.02
N THR A 31 6.60 25.24 6.92
CA THR A 31 5.55 25.29 7.96
C THR A 31 6.05 24.76 9.31
N ILE A 32 6.85 23.68 9.32
CA ILE A 32 7.45 23.12 10.54
C ILE A 32 8.45 24.11 11.13
N GLU A 33 9.33 24.68 10.31
CA GLU A 33 10.33 25.65 10.75
C GLU A 33 9.67 26.89 11.36
N GLU A 34 8.73 27.52 10.64
CA GLU A 34 8.00 28.71 11.07
C GLU A 34 7.25 28.50 12.39
N ARG A 35 6.64 27.31 12.58
CA ARG A 35 5.81 27.03 13.76
C ARG A 35 6.57 26.46 14.95
N THR A 36 7.74 25.87 14.75
CA THR A 36 8.43 25.12 15.80
C THR A 36 9.88 25.55 16.05
N GLY A 37 10.48 26.33 15.14
CA GLY A 37 11.91 26.68 15.19
C GLY A 37 12.84 25.46 15.09
N ILE A 38 12.36 24.34 14.53
CA ILE A 38 13.14 23.13 14.27
C ILE A 38 13.47 23.12 12.78
N GLU A 39 14.75 23.11 12.44
CA GLU A 39 15.23 22.99 11.05
C GLU A 39 14.67 21.70 10.41
N ALA A 40 14.08 21.83 9.23
CA ALA A 40 13.45 20.75 8.49
C ALA A 40 13.98 20.70 7.06
N ARG A 41 14.57 19.56 6.67
CA ARG A 41 15.10 19.35 5.32
C ARG A 41 14.21 18.38 4.55
N PHE A 42 13.79 18.81 3.36
CA PHE A 42 13.08 17.94 2.43
C PHE A 42 14.07 17.10 1.62
N ALA A 43 13.80 15.81 1.50
CA ALA A 43 14.53 14.91 0.62
C ALA A 43 13.54 14.07 -0.20
N ARG A 44 13.70 14.10 -1.53
CA ARG A 44 12.91 13.29 -2.46
C ARG A 44 13.80 12.18 -3.03
N PRO A 45 13.58 10.90 -2.67
CA PRO A 45 14.42 9.79 -3.15
C PRO A 45 14.38 9.57 -4.67
N ALA A 46 13.31 10.01 -5.35
CA ALA A 46 13.16 9.93 -6.81
C ALA A 46 13.50 8.54 -7.38
N HIS A 47 14.30 8.46 -8.45
CA HIS A 47 14.62 7.22 -9.17
C HIS A 47 15.29 6.12 -8.31
N ILE A 48 15.87 6.47 -7.16
CA ILE A 48 16.52 5.50 -6.25
C ILE A 48 15.51 4.45 -5.74
N GLN A 49 14.23 4.80 -5.61
CA GLN A 49 13.20 3.88 -5.10
C GLN A 49 12.93 2.68 -6.01
N ARG A 50 13.27 2.78 -7.30
CA ARG A 50 13.04 1.70 -8.30
C ARG A 50 14.35 1.02 -8.73
N GLY A 51 15.50 1.52 -8.26
CA GLY A 51 16.82 0.99 -8.57
C GLY A 51 17.36 0.06 -7.49
N GLY A 52 18.62 -0.35 -7.65
CA GLY A 52 19.32 -1.23 -6.71
C GLY A 52 19.10 -2.72 -6.98
N SER A 53 19.86 -3.56 -6.29
CA SER A 53 19.66 -5.01 -6.34
C SER A 53 18.45 -5.39 -5.47
N PRO A 54 17.56 -6.30 -5.93
CA PRO A 54 16.43 -6.78 -5.13
C PRO A 54 16.90 -7.33 -3.78
N THR A 55 16.07 -7.24 -2.75
CA THR A 55 16.39 -7.83 -1.43
C THR A 55 16.37 -9.36 -1.49
N LEU A 56 16.89 -10.03 -0.47
CA LEU A 56 16.77 -11.50 -0.36
C LEU A 56 15.30 -11.94 -0.39
N ARG A 57 14.42 -11.19 0.30
CA ARG A 57 12.98 -11.45 0.31
C ARG A 57 12.38 -11.32 -1.09
N ASP A 58 12.72 -10.26 -1.82
CA ASP A 58 12.21 -10.05 -3.17
C ASP A 58 12.65 -11.19 -4.10
N ARG A 59 13.91 -11.61 -4.01
CA ARG A 59 14.43 -12.73 -4.82
C ARG A 59 13.69 -14.03 -4.52
N VAL A 60 13.60 -14.41 -3.25
CA VAL A 60 12.92 -15.65 -2.83
C VAL A 60 11.46 -15.63 -3.24
N LEU A 61 10.75 -14.54 -2.94
CA LEU A 61 9.33 -14.41 -3.28
C LEU A 61 9.11 -14.44 -4.79
N ALA A 62 9.93 -13.71 -5.57
CA ALA A 62 9.82 -13.71 -7.03
C ALA A 62 10.05 -15.11 -7.62
N THR A 63 11.04 -15.86 -7.11
CA THR A 63 11.28 -17.25 -7.53
C THR A 63 10.09 -18.15 -7.21
N GLN A 64 9.55 -18.07 -5.99
CA GLN A 64 8.41 -18.88 -5.58
C GLN A 64 7.15 -18.52 -6.39
N MET A 65 6.87 -17.24 -6.61
CA MET A 65 5.74 -16.79 -7.41
C MET A 65 5.88 -17.19 -8.88
N GLY A 66 7.09 -17.15 -9.43
CA GLY A 66 7.38 -17.63 -10.78
C GLY A 66 7.17 -19.13 -10.92
N CYS A 67 7.60 -19.92 -9.93
CA CYS A 67 7.36 -21.36 -9.87
C CYS A 67 5.87 -21.68 -9.84
N ALA A 68 5.11 -21.05 -8.93
CA ALA A 68 3.66 -21.23 -8.85
C ALA A 68 2.92 -20.82 -10.13
N ALA A 69 3.40 -19.81 -10.84
CA ALA A 69 2.84 -19.41 -12.13
C ALA A 69 2.99 -20.51 -13.19
N VAL A 70 4.18 -21.13 -13.27
CA VAL A 70 4.45 -22.24 -14.19
C VAL A 70 3.62 -23.46 -13.82
N GLU A 71 3.56 -23.83 -12.54
CA GLU A 71 2.75 -24.94 -12.05
C GLU A 71 1.26 -24.75 -12.38
N SER A 72 0.73 -23.54 -12.17
CA SER A 72 -0.64 -23.16 -12.57
C SER A 72 -0.87 -23.43 -14.06
N LEU A 73 0.03 -22.96 -14.93
CA LEU A 73 -0.10 -23.16 -16.38
C LEU A 73 -0.04 -24.64 -16.78
N VAL A 74 0.88 -25.41 -16.20
CA VAL A 74 1.02 -26.86 -16.47
C VAL A 74 -0.23 -27.62 -16.01
N SER A 75 -0.86 -27.19 -14.91
CA SER A 75 -2.13 -27.77 -14.43
C SER A 75 -3.36 -27.35 -15.26
N GLY A 76 -3.17 -26.60 -16.36
CA GLY A 76 -4.25 -26.12 -17.22
C GLY A 76 -4.99 -24.90 -16.68
N GLN A 77 -4.55 -24.32 -15.57
CA GLN A 77 -5.14 -23.12 -15.00
C GLN A 77 -4.60 -21.88 -15.72
N MET A 78 -5.43 -21.31 -16.60
CA MET A 78 -5.14 -20.09 -17.35
C MET A 78 -5.78 -18.86 -16.69
N LYS A 79 -5.35 -17.66 -17.12
CA LYS A 79 -5.91 -16.36 -16.72
C LYS A 79 -5.87 -16.11 -15.19
N LYS A 80 -4.83 -16.62 -14.54
CA LYS A 80 -4.59 -16.43 -13.11
C LYS A 80 -3.50 -15.40 -12.83
N VAL A 81 -3.65 -14.70 -11.72
CA VAL A 81 -2.64 -13.82 -11.12
C VAL A 81 -2.11 -14.51 -9.88
N VAL A 82 -0.79 -14.64 -9.76
CA VAL A 82 -0.14 -15.16 -8.56
C VAL A 82 -0.01 -14.03 -7.54
N CYS A 83 -0.43 -14.28 -6.31
CA CYS A 83 -0.50 -13.30 -5.24
C CYS A 83 0.11 -13.87 -3.95
N LEU A 84 0.62 -13.00 -3.09
CA LEU A 84 0.92 -13.34 -1.70
C LEU A 84 -0.25 -12.88 -0.82
N ARG A 85 -0.88 -13.80 -0.07
CA ARG A 85 -1.94 -13.52 0.90
C ARG A 85 -1.70 -14.34 2.15
N ASP A 86 -1.73 -13.70 3.31
CA ASP A 86 -1.49 -14.35 4.62
C ASP A 86 -0.21 -15.21 4.62
N ASN A 87 0.86 -14.64 4.05
CA ASN A 87 2.17 -15.27 3.87
C ASN A 87 2.16 -16.56 3.03
N SER A 88 1.10 -16.80 2.26
CA SER A 88 0.92 -17.94 1.37
C SER A 88 0.78 -17.50 -0.08
N ILE A 89 1.36 -18.26 -0.99
CA ILE A 89 1.22 -18.00 -2.43
C ILE A 89 -0.09 -18.62 -2.90
N ILE A 90 -0.94 -17.79 -3.48
CA ILE A 90 -2.24 -18.18 -4.01
C ILE A 90 -2.40 -17.69 -5.45
N THR A 91 -3.32 -18.28 -6.19
CA THR A 91 -3.75 -17.79 -7.50
C THR A 91 -5.14 -17.17 -7.40
N MET A 92 -5.36 -16.06 -8.09
CA MET A 92 -6.66 -15.39 -8.22
C MET A 92 -7.02 -15.26 -9.69
N ASP A 93 -8.31 -15.27 -10.02
CA ASP A 93 -8.69 -14.96 -11.40
C ASP A 93 -8.31 -13.52 -11.77
N ILE A 94 -7.81 -13.30 -12.99
CA ILE A 94 -7.37 -11.98 -13.43
C ILE A 94 -8.51 -10.96 -13.43
N HIS A 95 -9.73 -11.36 -13.76
CA HIS A 95 -10.89 -10.46 -13.75
C HIS A 95 -11.27 -10.10 -12.31
N GLU A 96 -11.26 -11.07 -11.40
CA GLU A 96 -11.48 -10.82 -9.98
C GLU A 96 -10.44 -9.86 -9.39
N ALA A 97 -9.15 -10.01 -9.76
CA ALA A 97 -8.10 -9.11 -9.32
C ALA A 97 -8.30 -7.67 -9.81
N LEU A 98 -8.78 -7.49 -11.05
CA LEU A 98 -9.13 -6.19 -11.61
C LEU A 98 -10.35 -5.57 -10.92
N PHE A 99 -11.40 -6.35 -10.67
CA PHE A 99 -12.57 -5.88 -9.93
C PHE A 99 -12.20 -5.50 -8.50
N LEU A 100 -11.36 -6.29 -7.83
CA LEU A 100 -10.86 -5.98 -6.49
C LEU A 100 -10.20 -4.60 -6.44
N ASP A 101 -9.33 -4.29 -7.41
CA ASP A 101 -8.65 -2.99 -7.50
C ASP A 101 -9.63 -1.84 -7.72
N LYS A 102 -10.61 -2.01 -8.61
CA LYS A 102 -11.65 -0.99 -8.86
C LYS A 102 -12.56 -0.76 -7.66
N ILE A 103 -12.98 -1.82 -6.96
CA ILE A 103 -13.81 -1.70 -5.75
C ILE A 103 -13.01 -0.97 -4.66
N LEU A 104 -11.74 -1.32 -4.47
CA LEU A 104 -10.87 -0.66 -3.49
C LEU A 104 -10.71 0.84 -3.77
N LYS A 105 -10.64 1.21 -5.06
CA LYS A 105 -10.53 2.60 -5.53
C LYS A 105 -11.87 3.33 -5.64
N ASN A 106 -12.99 2.66 -5.39
CA ASN A 106 -14.35 3.17 -5.63
C ASN A 106 -14.58 3.64 -7.08
N THR A 107 -13.98 2.95 -8.07
CA THR A 107 -14.08 3.28 -9.49
C THR A 107 -14.80 2.21 -10.31
N ILE A 108 -15.41 1.22 -9.66
CA ILE A 108 -16.19 0.18 -10.33
C ILE A 108 -17.54 0.75 -10.79
N THR A 109 -17.99 0.38 -11.99
CA THR A 109 -19.32 0.81 -12.50
C THR A 109 -20.41 -0.19 -12.14
N GLN A 110 -21.68 0.24 -12.25
CA GLN A 110 -22.82 -0.63 -11.99
C GLN A 110 -22.89 -1.79 -12.99
N ASP A 111 -22.69 -1.50 -14.27
CA ASP A 111 -22.63 -2.52 -15.33
C ASP A 111 -21.58 -3.58 -15.02
N GLU A 112 -20.41 -3.17 -14.51
CA GLU A 112 -19.36 -4.12 -14.13
C GLU A 112 -19.78 -4.98 -12.94
N ILE A 113 -20.42 -4.40 -11.92
CA ILE A 113 -20.92 -5.15 -10.76
C ILE A 113 -21.92 -6.23 -11.19
N GLU A 114 -22.78 -5.93 -12.16
CA GLU A 114 -23.80 -6.87 -12.66
C GLU A 114 -23.18 -8.08 -13.39
N THR A 115 -21.97 -7.94 -13.93
CA THR A 115 -21.23 -9.07 -14.52
C THR A 115 -20.58 -10.00 -13.51
N ILE A 116 -20.45 -9.58 -12.24
CA ILE A 116 -19.75 -10.34 -11.21
C ILE A 116 -20.71 -11.34 -10.55
N PRO A 117 -20.37 -12.64 -10.50
CA PRO A 117 -21.17 -13.61 -9.77
C PRO A 117 -21.37 -13.20 -8.30
N PRO A 118 -22.57 -13.38 -7.70
CA PRO A 118 -22.85 -12.89 -6.34
C PRO A 118 -21.88 -13.38 -5.27
N ASN A 119 -21.46 -14.64 -5.32
CA ASN A 119 -20.50 -15.21 -4.36
C ASN A 119 -19.12 -14.55 -4.51
N THR A 120 -18.65 -14.39 -5.76
CA THR A 120 -17.41 -13.68 -6.04
C THR A 120 -17.47 -12.23 -5.56
N LEU A 121 -18.57 -11.51 -5.84
CA LEU A 121 -18.74 -10.13 -5.37
C LEU A 121 -18.72 -10.03 -3.85
N TYR A 122 -19.35 -10.98 -3.15
CA TYR A 122 -19.30 -11.08 -1.69
C TYR A 122 -17.87 -11.23 -1.19
N ASP A 123 -17.10 -12.17 -1.75
CA ASP A 123 -15.71 -12.40 -1.36
C ASP A 123 -14.82 -11.19 -1.62
N LEU A 124 -14.97 -10.53 -2.78
CA LEU A 124 -14.26 -9.30 -3.10
C LEU A 124 -14.57 -8.18 -2.10
N ARG A 125 -15.85 -7.98 -1.78
CA ARG A 125 -16.27 -6.97 -0.80
C ARG A 125 -15.73 -7.28 0.60
N ARG A 126 -15.67 -8.54 0.99
CA ARG A 126 -15.07 -8.96 2.27
C ARG A 126 -13.59 -8.58 2.32
N ILE A 127 -12.81 -8.90 1.28
CA ILE A 127 -11.38 -8.52 1.19
C ILE A 127 -11.20 -7.01 1.27
N VAL A 128 -12.07 -6.23 0.61
CA VAL A 128 -12.02 -4.76 0.65
C VAL A 128 -12.37 -4.24 2.05
N ALA A 129 -13.41 -4.78 2.69
CA ALA A 129 -13.80 -4.42 4.05
C ALA A 129 -12.68 -4.68 5.05
N ASP A 130 -12.01 -5.83 4.97
CA ASP A 130 -10.86 -6.16 5.84
C ASP A 130 -9.72 -5.14 5.67
N ARG A 131 -9.40 -4.77 4.43
CA ARG A 131 -8.38 -3.75 4.13
C ARG A 131 -8.78 -2.36 4.63
N GLN A 132 -10.05 -1.98 4.46
CA GLN A 132 -10.57 -0.70 4.95
C GLN A 132 -10.57 -0.64 6.48
N ALA A 133 -10.96 -1.72 7.15
CA ALA A 133 -10.92 -1.85 8.60
C ALA A 133 -9.48 -1.69 9.12
N TYR A 134 -8.50 -2.35 8.50
CA TYR A 134 -7.10 -2.19 8.85
C TYR A 134 -6.59 -0.75 8.63
N LYS A 135 -6.96 -0.11 7.51
CA LYS A 135 -6.65 1.30 7.27
C LYS A 135 -7.24 2.22 8.35
N SER A 136 -8.49 1.99 8.73
CA SER A 136 -9.17 2.73 9.80
C SER A 136 -8.49 2.52 11.15
N TYR A 137 -8.04 1.29 11.45
CA TYR A 137 -7.28 0.97 12.65
C TYR A 137 -5.93 1.70 12.69
N LEU A 138 -5.18 1.71 11.57
CA LEU A 138 -3.93 2.47 11.49
C LEU A 138 -4.17 3.97 11.68
N ASN A 139 -5.21 4.53 11.07
CA ASN A 139 -5.59 5.93 11.26
C ASN A 139 -5.96 6.22 12.71
N TYR A 140 -6.67 5.30 13.37
CA TYR A 140 -6.97 5.41 14.79
C TYR A 140 -5.69 5.46 15.62
N ILE A 141 -4.75 4.54 15.41
CA ILE A 141 -3.43 4.56 16.07
C ILE A 141 -2.73 5.89 15.83
N ILE A 142 -2.64 6.34 14.58
CA ILE A 142 -1.94 7.58 14.23
C ILE A 142 -2.53 8.78 14.98
N ASN A 143 -3.86 8.87 15.06
CA ASN A 143 -4.54 9.99 15.70
C ASN A 143 -4.49 9.93 17.24
N HIS A 144 -4.26 8.76 17.84
CA HIS A 144 -4.35 8.57 19.30
C HIS A 144 -3.04 8.16 19.98
N MET A 145 -2.01 7.74 19.25
CA MET A 145 -0.67 7.41 19.77
C MET A 145 0.39 8.47 19.47
N ALA A 146 0.02 9.62 18.89
CA ALA A 146 0.92 10.76 18.74
C ALA A 146 1.09 11.53 20.08
N LEU A 147 1.82 10.93 21.02
CA LEU A 147 2.38 11.56 22.23
C LEU A 147 3.83 12.02 21.99
#